data_AF-X1K9X1-F1
#
_entry.id   AF-X1K9X1-F1
#
_cell.length_a   1.000
_cell.length_b   1.000
_cell.length_c   1.000
_cell.angle_alpha   90.00
_cell.angle_beta   90.00
_cell.angle_gamma   90.00
#
_symmetry.space_group_name_H-M   'P 1'
#
loop_
_entity.id
_entity.type
_entity.pdbx_description
1 polymer ?
#
loop_
_entity_poly.entity_id
_entity_poly.type
_entity_poly.pdbx_seq_one_letter_code
_entity_poly.pdbx_strand_id
1 'polypeptide(L)'
;MKKIEIIQNILEANESIASQNQRLLDKHKVFAINIMSSPGAGKTSLVLQTIARLKDKLRIGVIEGDVASTLDAEKVKDEAAAVVQITTRNMSENCT
;
A
#
# COMPACT_ATOMS: atom_id res chain seq x y z
N MET A 1 -24.84 22.59 -10.89
CA MET A 1 -24.27 22.21 -9.57
C MET A 1 -22.74 22.30 -9.67
N LYS A 2 -22.11 23.26 -8.98
CA LYS A 2 -20.64 23.37 -8.88
C LYS A 2 -20.20 22.45 -7.74
N LYS A 3 -19.40 21.44 -8.06
CA LYS A 3 -18.95 20.38 -7.14
C LYS A 3 -17.43 20.25 -7.17
N ILE A 4 -16.66 21.35 -7.16
CA ILE A 4 -15.30 21.31 -7.77
C ILE A 4 -14.30 22.34 -7.19
N GLU A 5 -14.08 22.39 -5.89
CA GLU A 5 -12.87 23.08 -5.35
C GLU A 5 -12.18 22.24 -4.27
N ILE A 6 -12.94 21.66 -3.35
CA ILE A 6 -12.39 20.83 -2.28
C ILE A 6 -11.73 19.54 -2.81
N ILE A 7 -12.37 18.85 -3.76
CA ILE A 7 -11.85 17.60 -4.35
C ILE A 7 -10.53 17.84 -5.10
N GLN A 8 -10.43 18.95 -5.84
CA GLN A 8 -9.23 19.31 -6.59
C GLN A 8 -8.04 19.51 -5.64
N ASN A 9 -8.25 20.22 -4.53
CA ASN A 9 -7.21 20.47 -3.53
C ASN A 9 -6.70 19.18 -2.84
N ILE A 10 -7.58 18.20 -2.60
CA ILE A 10 -7.19 16.93 -1.97
C ILE A 10 -6.29 16.10 -2.90
N LEU A 11 -6.62 16.05 -4.20
CA LEU A 11 -5.81 15.31 -5.18
C LEU A 11 -4.43 15.96 -5.35
N GLU A 12 -4.36 17.29 -5.40
CA GLU A 12 -3.10 18.02 -5.49
C GLU A 12 -2.22 17.81 -4.24
N ALA A 13 -2.83 17.82 -3.05
CA ALA A 13 -2.12 17.49 -1.81
C ALA A 13 -1.59 16.05 -1.83
N ASN A 14 -2.39 15.09 -2.29
CA ASN A 14 -1.95 13.70 -2.43
C ASN A 14 -0.80 13.55 -3.43
N GLU A 15 -0.86 14.24 -4.58
CA GLU A 15 0.21 14.20 -5.59
C GLU A 15 1.53 14.76 -5.05
N SER A 16 1.47 15.82 -4.26
CA SER A 16 2.63 16.38 -3.56
C SER A 16 3.25 15.37 -2.59
N ILE A 17 2.42 14.65 -1.81
CA ILE A 17 2.89 13.61 -0.89
C ILE A 17 3.44 12.40 -1.65
N ALA A 18 2.76 11.95 -2.71
CA ALA A 18 3.21 10.86 -3.57
C ALA A 18 4.59 11.15 -4.19
N SER A 19 4.79 12.37 -4.68
CA SER A 19 6.08 12.86 -5.18
C SER A 19 7.17 12.85 -4.10
N GLN A 20 6.84 13.19 -2.86
CA GLN A 20 7.78 13.11 -1.74
C GLN A 20 8.15 11.66 -1.41
N ASN A 21 7.16 10.76 -1.40
CA ASN A 21 7.37 9.32 -1.18
C ASN A 21 8.25 8.71 -2.28
N GLN A 22 8.00 9.07 -3.54
CA GLN A 22 8.82 8.60 -4.66
C GLN A 22 10.28 9.05 -4.51
N ARG A 23 10.53 10.33 -4.22
CA ARG A 23 11.89 10.83 -3.97
C ARG A 23 12.58 10.10 -2.81
N LEU A 24 11.85 9.77 -1.75
CA LEU A 24 12.39 9.03 -0.62
C LEU A 24 12.77 7.59 -1.04
N LEU A 25 11.88 6.90 -1.74
CA LEU A 25 12.12 5.55 -2.25
C LEU A 25 13.32 5.51 -3.21
N ASP A 26 13.40 6.46 -4.15
CA ASP A 26 14.50 6.59 -5.11
C ASP A 26 15.84 6.85 -4.41
N LYS A 27 15.85 7.77 -3.43
CA LYS A 27 17.03 8.06 -2.60
C LYS A 27 17.57 6.81 -1.91
N HIS A 28 16.68 5.92 -1.48
CA HIS A 28 17.03 4.65 -0.84
C HIS A 28 17.14 3.47 -1.82
N LYS A 29 17.01 3.71 -3.13
CA LYS A 29 17.03 2.69 -4.20
C LYS A 29 16.01 1.56 -3.97
N VAL A 30 14.84 1.91 -3.46
CA VAL A 30 13.74 0.98 -3.20
C VAL A 30 12.80 0.97 -4.39
N PHE A 31 12.67 -0.18 -5.05
CA PHE A 31 11.63 -0.38 -6.05
C PHE A 31 10.30 -0.73 -5.36
N ALA A 32 9.33 0.16 -5.44
CA ALA A 32 8.01 -0.01 -4.84
C ALA A 32 6.96 -0.36 -5.91
N ILE A 33 6.04 -1.26 -5.56
CA ILE A 33 4.90 -1.64 -6.40
C ILE A 33 3.63 -1.41 -5.59
N ASN A 34 2.69 -0.65 -6.15
CA ASN A 34 1.35 -0.53 -5.61
C ASN A 34 0.44 -1.59 -6.25
N ILE A 35 -0.17 -2.45 -5.43
CA ILE A 35 -1.06 -3.51 -5.89
C ILE A 35 -2.48 -3.18 -5.42
N MET A 36 -3.34 -2.85 -6.38
CA MET A 36 -4.76 -2.61 -6.15
C MET A 36 -5.58 -3.75 -6.76
N SER A 37 -6.60 -4.22 -6.04
CA SER A 37 -7.51 -5.25 -6.54
C SER A 37 -8.86 -5.17 -5.87
N SER A 38 -9.88 -5.79 -6.46
CA SER A 38 -11.14 -6.04 -5.76
C SER A 38 -10.93 -6.99 -4.56
N PRO A 39 -11.79 -6.93 -3.52
CA PRO A 39 -11.78 -7.92 -2.45
C PRO A 39 -11.87 -9.34 -2.99
N GLY A 40 -11.07 -10.27 -2.44
CA GLY A 40 -11.06 -11.68 -2.86
C GLY A 40 -10.35 -11.98 -4.19
N ALA A 41 -9.82 -10.99 -4.90
CA ALA A 41 -9.11 -11.21 -6.18
C ALA A 41 -7.72 -11.88 -6.05
N GLY A 42 -7.31 -12.25 -4.82
CA GLY A 42 -6.07 -12.98 -4.58
C GLY A 42 -4.82 -12.12 -4.37
N LYS A 43 -4.95 -10.82 -4.04
CA LYS A 43 -3.81 -9.94 -3.69
C LYS A 43 -2.84 -10.60 -2.71
N THR A 44 -3.36 -11.10 -1.60
CA THR A 44 -2.55 -11.70 -0.53
C THR A 44 -1.80 -12.93 -1.03
N SER A 45 -2.45 -13.80 -1.81
CA SER A 45 -1.80 -14.96 -2.42
C SER A 45 -0.68 -14.55 -3.39
N LEU A 46 -0.91 -13.52 -4.21
CA LEU A 46 0.10 -12.98 -5.12
C LEU A 46 1.32 -12.46 -4.35
N VAL A 47 1.11 -11.69 -3.28
CA VAL A 47 2.18 -11.14 -2.44
C VAL A 47 3.00 -12.26 -1.79
N LEU A 48 2.36 -13.22 -1.12
CA LEU A 48 3.03 -14.34 -0.46
C LEU A 48 3.87 -15.16 -1.44
N GLN A 49 3.29 -15.50 -2.59
CA GLN A 49 3.98 -16.29 -3.62
C GLN A 49 5.13 -15.52 -4.29
N THR A 50 5.04 -14.19 -4.36
CA THR A 50 6.12 -13.33 -4.85
C THR A 50 7.28 -13.32 -3.87
N ILE A 51 6.99 -13.13 -2.58
CA ILE A 51 8.01 -13.15 -1.52
C ILE A 51 8.70 -14.50 -1.47
N ALA A 52 7.94 -15.61 -1.42
CA ALA A 52 8.49 -16.95 -1.33
C ALA A 52 9.48 -17.27 -2.46
N ARG A 53 9.25 -16.77 -3.68
CA ARG A 53 10.12 -17.00 -4.85
C ARG A 53 11.32 -16.06 -4.93
N LEU A 54 11.29 -14.92 -4.23
CA LEU A 54 12.26 -13.85 -4.40
C LEU A 54 13.01 -13.49 -3.12
N LYS A 55 12.61 -13.97 -1.94
CA LYS A 55 13.20 -13.61 -0.64
C LYS A 55 14.70 -13.92 -0.53
N ASP A 56 15.18 -14.94 -1.24
CA ASP A 56 16.61 -15.30 -1.27
C ASP A 56 17.43 -14.40 -2.22
N LYS A 57 16.77 -13.58 -3.04
CA LYS A 57 17.40 -12.70 -4.03
C LYS A 57 17.21 -11.22 -3.71
N LEU A 58 16.12 -10.87 -3.04
CA LEU A 58 15.69 -9.50 -2.77
C LEU A 58 15.24 -9.38 -1.31
N ARG A 59 15.62 -8.27 -0.68
CA ARG A 59 15.04 -7.88 0.62
C ARG A 59 13.68 -7.22 0.37
N ILE A 60 12.62 -7.92 0.72
CA ILE A 60 11.25 -7.48 0.45
C ILE A 60 10.57 -7.01 1.74
N GLY A 61 10.00 -5.81 1.71
CA GLY A 61 9.09 -5.31 2.74
C GLY A 61 7.68 -5.15 2.19
N VAL A 62 6.67 -5.23 3.05
CA VAL A 62 5.26 -5.10 2.67
C VAL A 62 4.57 -4.02 3.49
N ILE A 63 3.77 -3.20 2.81
CA ILE A 63 2.86 -2.24 3.41
C ILE A 63 1.44 -2.72 3.09
N GLU A 64 0.70 -3.16 4.10
CA GLU A 64 -0.68 -3.63 3.93
C GLU A 64 -1.66 -2.53 4.34
N GLY A 65 -2.55 -2.13 3.43
CA GLY A 65 -3.62 -1.17 3.69
C GLY A 65 -4.96 -1.87 3.69
N ASP A 66 -5.50 -2.21 4.86
CA ASP A 66 -6.80 -2.90 4.96
C ASP A 66 -7.65 -2.33 6.10
N VAL A 67 -8.98 -2.36 5.91
CA VAL A 67 -10.01 -1.98 6.89
C VAL A 67 -10.12 -3.06 7.96
N ALA A 68 -9.94 -4.33 7.58
CA ALA A 68 -10.09 -5.46 8.48
C ALA A 68 -9.29 -6.67 8.02
N SER A 69 -8.13 -6.90 8.63
CA SER A 69 -7.52 -8.22 8.86
C SER A 69 -6.08 -8.06 9.33
N THR A 70 -5.79 -8.40 10.59
CA THR A 70 -4.41 -8.71 11.02
C THR A 70 -3.93 -10.03 10.42
N LEU A 71 -4.84 -10.91 9.99
CA LEU A 71 -4.55 -12.25 9.52
C LEU A 71 -3.68 -12.25 8.24
N ASP A 72 -3.84 -11.25 7.38
CA ASP A 72 -3.04 -11.13 6.16
C ASP A 72 -1.63 -10.59 6.46
N ALA A 73 -1.52 -9.61 7.37
CA ALA A 73 -0.24 -9.14 7.86
C ALA A 73 0.54 -10.23 8.60
N GLU A 74 -0.11 -11.04 9.44
CA GLU A 74 0.54 -12.17 10.14
C GLU A 74 1.10 -13.21 9.14
N LYS A 75 0.34 -13.58 8.11
CA LYS A 75 0.83 -14.51 7.07
C LYS A 75 2.05 -13.98 6.34
N VAL A 76 2.12 -12.67 6.12
CA VAL A 76 3.23 -12.04 5.41
C VAL A 76 4.43 -11.78 6.33
N LYS A 77 4.21 -11.56 7.64
CA LYS A 77 5.27 -11.28 8.62
C LYS A 77 6.34 -12.38 8.69
N ASP A 78 5.92 -13.63 8.57
CA ASP A 78 6.84 -14.77 8.63
C ASP A 78 7.71 -14.91 7.36
N GLU A 79 7.28 -14.31 6.25
CA GLU A 79 7.93 -14.46 4.94
C GLU A 79 8.69 -13.21 4.49
N ALA A 80 8.24 -12.02 4.89
CA ALA A 80 8.83 -10.74 4.50
C ALA A 80 9.89 -10.25 5.49
N ALA A 81 10.84 -9.43 5.01
CA ALA A 81 11.86 -8.83 5.87
C ALA A 81 11.31 -7.74 6.80
N ALA A 82 10.17 -7.14 6.45
CA ALA A 82 9.43 -6.19 7.29
C ALA A 82 7.99 -6.07 6.80
N VAL A 83 7.05 -5.90 7.73
CA VAL A 83 5.63 -5.67 7.41
C VAL A 83 5.10 -4.51 8.24
N VAL A 84 4.46 -3.55 7.57
CA VAL A 84 3.77 -2.42 8.21
C VAL A 84 2.29 -2.46 7.81
N GLN A 85 1.41 -2.50 8.80
CA GLN A 85 -0.04 -2.40 8.59
C GLN A 85 -0.49 -0.94 8.68
N ILE A 86 -1.27 -0.50 7.72
CA ILE A 86 -1.98 0.78 7.71
C ILE A 86 -3.47 0.48 7.82
N THR A 87 -4.06 0.79 8.97
CA THR A 87 -5.49 0.60 9.20
C THR A 87 -6.28 1.74 8.55
N THR A 88 -7.12 1.41 7.58
CA THR A 88 -7.94 2.41 6.85
C THR A 88 -9.35 2.58 7.42
N ARG A 89 -9.69 1.91 8.53
CA ARG A 89 -11.02 1.89 9.16
C ARG A 89 -11.65 3.26 9.43
N ASN A 90 -10.83 4.29 9.66
CA ASN A 90 -11.30 5.65 9.93
C ASN A 90 -11.18 6.59 8.73
N MET A 91 -10.87 6.07 7.54
CA MET A 91 -11.01 6.84 6.30
C MET A 91 -12.51 7.06 6.08
N SER A 92 -12.94 8.32 6.03
CA SER A 92 -14.33 8.65 5.73
C SER A 92 -14.70 8.11 4.37
N GLU A 93 -15.70 7.21 4.30
CA GLU A 93 -16.28 6.73 3.04
C GLU A 93 -16.89 7.86 2.20
N ASN A 94 -17.08 9.02 2.82
CA ASN A 94 -17.58 10.23 2.20
C ASN A 94 -16.46 11.25 1.98
N CYS A 95 -15.97 11.32 0.74
CA CYS A 95 -15.46 12.58 0.18
C CYS A 95 -16.67 13.46 -0.23
N THR A 96 -17.49 13.88 0.74
CA THR A 96 -18.52 14.92 0.53
C THR A 96 -18.10 16.22 1.16
#